data_AF-A0A163MDD6-F1
#
_entry.id   AF-A0A163MDD6-F1
#
_cell.length_a   1.000
_cell.length_b   1.000
_cell.length_c   1.000
_cell.angle_alpha   90.00
_cell.angle_beta   90.00
_cell.angle_gamma   90.00
#
_symmetry.space_group_name_H-M   'P 1'
#
loop_
_entity.id
_entity.type
_entity.pdbx_description
1 polymer ?
#
loop_
_entity_poly.entity_id
_entity_poly.type
_entity_poly.pdbx_seq_one_letter_code
_entity_poly.pdbx_strand_id
1 'polypeptide(L)' 'MSEAQNLPITWRNDTSTEEQERARVGRVFNHRSPSRFPVAVVEAEREDHIDQAVNIARHRNLHISDRSSRHSWAA' A
#
# COMPACT_ATOMS: atom_id res chain seq x y z
N MET A 1 17.05 5.28 16.94
CA MET A 1 15.67 5.58 16.52
C MET A 1 15.74 6.29 15.18
N SER A 2 15.96 5.54 14.11
CA SER A 2 16.33 6.05 12.77
C SER A 2 16.11 4.86 11.82
N GLU A 3 15.40 4.87 10.69
CA GLU A 3 14.96 5.91 9.76
C GLU A 3 13.49 5.64 9.38
N ALA A 4 12.54 6.47 9.83
CA ALA A 4 11.15 6.40 9.36
C ALA A 4 10.87 7.43 8.24
N GLN A 5 11.92 8.05 7.69
CA GLN A 5 11.78 9.43 7.21
C GLN A 5 11.33 9.60 5.76
N ASN A 6 11.01 8.55 5.00
CA ASN A 6 10.30 8.79 3.74
C ASN A 6 9.59 7.55 3.16
N LEU A 7 8.89 6.75 3.99
CA LEU A 7 8.02 5.73 3.41
C LEU A 7 6.76 6.41 2.84
N PRO A 8 6.50 6.36 1.52
CA PRO A 8 5.27 6.90 0.93
C PRO A 8 4.10 5.99 1.29
N ILE A 9 3.61 6.13 2.52
CA ILE A 9 2.53 5.34 3.11
C ILE A 9 1.28 6.19 3.33
N THR A 10 0.16 5.73 2.81
CA THR A 10 -1.16 6.33 3.00
C THR A 10 -1.97 5.44 3.93
N TRP A 11 -2.24 5.91 5.15
CA TRP A 11 -3.07 5.20 6.13
C TRP A 11 -4.54 5.54 5.95
N ARG A 12 -5.42 4.53 6.06
CA ARG A 12 -6.87 4.72 5.92
C ARG A 12 -7.46 5.66 6.97
N ASN A 13 -6.97 5.60 8.20
CA ASN A 13 -7.58 6.33 9.32
C ASN A 13 -7.07 7.77 9.46
N ASP A 14 -5.96 8.12 8.80
CA ASP A 14 -5.27 9.40 8.98
C ASP A 14 -5.38 10.32 7.76
N THR A 15 -6.03 9.87 6.68
CA THR A 15 -6.12 10.59 5.40
C THR A 15 -7.58 10.73 4.95
N SER A 16 -7.84 11.72 4.10
CA SER A 16 -9.17 11.93 3.51
C SER A 16 -9.61 10.74 2.63
N THR A 17 -10.91 10.47 2.56
CA THR A 17 -11.44 9.38 1.71
C THR A 17 -10.94 9.47 0.27
N GLU A 18 -10.77 10.68 -0.27
CA GLU A 18 -10.28 10.91 -1.64
C GLU A 18 -8.82 10.48 -1.84
N GLU A 19 -7.93 10.75 -0.89
CA GLU A 19 -6.53 10.31 -0.94
C GLU A 19 -6.41 8.80 -0.80
N GLN A 20 -7.24 8.19 0.04
CA GLN A 20 -7.30 6.74 0.18
C GLN A 20 -7.79 6.06 -1.11
N GLU A 21 -8.82 6.61 -1.75
CA GLU A 21 -9.32 6.15 -3.04
C GLU A 21 -8.26 6.31 -4.14
N ARG A 22 -7.53 7.44 -4.17
CA ARG A 22 -6.42 7.65 -5.12
C ARG A 22 -5.27 6.67 -4.90
N ALA A 23 -4.85 6.42 -3.66
CA ALA A 23 -3.81 5.43 -3.37
C ALA A 23 -4.29 4.00 -3.69
N ARG A 24 -5.58 3.69 -3.46
CA ARG A 24 -6.14 2.35 -3.74
C ARG A 24 -6.33 2.09 -5.24
N VAL A 25 -6.87 3.06 -5.98
CA VAL A 25 -7.44 2.93 -7.34
C VAL A 25 -6.66 3.73 -8.39
N GLY A 26 -6.00 4.83 -8.03
CA GLY A 26 -5.37 5.77 -8.96
C GLY A 26 -4.30 5.15 -9.87
N ARG A 27 -3.70 4.02 -9.46
CA ARG A 27 -2.78 3.21 -10.27
C ARG A 27 -3.35 1.88 -10.77
N VAL A 28 -4.67 1.67 -10.87
CA VAL A 28 -5.26 0.48 -11.52
C VAL A 28 -5.75 0.80 -12.96
N PHE A 29 -5.23 0.12 -14.01
CA PHE A 29 -5.72 0.28 -15.43
C PHE A 29 -7.02 -0.49 -15.60
N ASN A 30 -7.20 -1.48 -14.74
CA ASN A 30 -8.34 -2.35 -14.73
C ASN A 30 -9.46 -1.63 -13.96
N HIS A 31 -10.58 -1.35 -14.62
CA HIS A 31 -11.76 -0.72 -14.01
C HIS A 31 -12.35 -1.55 -12.83
N ARG A 32 -11.82 -2.75 -12.58
CA ARG A 32 -12.13 -3.60 -11.43
C ARG A 32 -11.38 -3.11 -10.18
N SER A 33 -12.04 -2.25 -9.42
CA SER A 33 -11.66 -1.96 -8.03
C SER A 33 -12.15 -3.09 -7.12
N PRO A 34 -11.25 -3.89 -6.50
CA PRO A 34 -11.67 -4.90 -5.53
C PRO A 34 -12.32 -4.24 -4.32
N SER A 35 -13.35 -4.87 -3.76
CA SER A 35 -14.07 -4.44 -2.54
C SER A 35 -13.26 -4.61 -1.24
N ARG A 36 -11.93 -4.69 -1.35
CA ARG A 36 -11.01 -4.78 -0.20
C ARG A 36 -10.45 -3.39 0.11
N PHE A 37 -10.54 -3.02 1.38
CA PHE A 37 -10.09 -1.72 1.89
C PHE A 37 -8.85 -1.94 2.75
N PRO A 38 -7.64 -1.81 2.18
CA PRO A 38 -6.40 -1.99 2.95
C PRO A 38 -6.28 -0.95 4.06
N VAL A 39 -5.62 -1.34 5.15
CA VAL A 39 -5.35 -0.46 6.31
C VAL A 39 -4.37 0.65 5.94
N ALA A 40 -3.41 0.34 5.07
CA ALA A 40 -2.51 1.29 4.46
C ALA A 40 -2.12 0.84 3.05
N VAL A 41 -1.72 1.81 2.23
CA VAL A 41 -1.12 1.59 0.90
C VAL A 41 0.27 2.20 0.92
N VAL A 42 1.27 1.46 0.43
CA VAL A 42 2.64 1.93 0.29
C VAL A 42 2.99 1.99 -1.19
N GLU A 43 3.42 3.15 -1.67
CA GLU A 43 3.95 3.32 -3.04
C GLU A 43 5.47 3.12 -3.06
N ALA A 44 5.93 1.88 -2.98
CA ALA A 44 7.37 1.59 -2.96
C ALA A 44 8.05 1.98 -4.29
N GLU A 45 9.12 2.77 -4.22
CA GLU A 45 9.95 3.18 -5.37
C GLU A 45 11.35 2.56 -5.34
N ARG A 46 11.74 2.00 -4.17
CA ARG A 46 13.06 1.45 -3.87
C ARG A 46 12.91 0.27 -2.92
N GLU A 47 13.93 -0.59 -2.87
CA GLU A 47 13.95 -1.79 -2.01
C GLU A 47 13.78 -1.45 -0.52
N ASP A 48 14.41 -0.37 -0.05
CA ASP A 48 14.31 0.08 1.35
C ASP A 48 12.87 0.37 1.80
N HIS A 49 11.99 0.77 0.88
CA HIS A 49 10.58 1.00 1.18
C HIS A 49 9.85 -0.32 1.48
N ILE A 50 10.26 -1.41 0.84
CA ILE A 50 9.69 -2.75 1.04
C ILE A 50 10.07 -3.23 2.45
N ASP A 51 11.34 -3.13 2.82
CA ASP A 51 11.82 -3.55 4.14
C ASP A 51 11.11 -2.79 5.25
N GLN A 52 10.95 -1.48 5.10
CA GLN A 52 10.21 -0.65 6.04
C GLN A 52 8.73 -1.05 6.12
N ALA A 53 8.07 -1.26 4.98
CA ALA A 53 6.66 -1.66 4.94
C ALA A 53 6.42 -3.04 5.59
N VAL A 54 7.29 -4.01 5.31
CA VAL A 54 7.24 -5.35 5.91
C VAL A 54 7.47 -5.27 7.41
N ASN A 55 8.42 -4.46 7.86
CA ASN A 55 8.70 -4.30 9.27
C ASN A 55 7.51 -3.67 10.01
N ILE A 56 6.86 -2.65 9.45
CA ILE A 56 5.65 -2.03 9.99
C ILE A 56 4.50 -3.05 10.07
N ALA A 57 4.28 -3.81 9.01
CA ALA A 57 3.23 -4.82 8.98
C ALA A 57 3.46 -5.92 10.02
N ARG A 58 4.71 -6.38 10.19
CA ARG A 58 5.07 -7.35 11.23
C ARG A 58 4.81 -6.81 12.64
N HIS A 59 5.23 -5.57 12.92
CA HIS A 59 5.00 -4.94 14.23
C HIS A 59 3.52 -4.73 14.54
N ARG A 60 2.70 -4.45 13.51
CA ARG A 60 1.25 -4.23 13.64
C ARG A 60 0.42 -5.49 13.41
N ASN A 61 1.05 -6.65 13.22
CA ASN A 61 0.40 -7.93 12.92
C ASN A 61 -0.59 -7.84 11.73
N LEU A 62 -0.16 -7.21 10.63
CA LEU A 62 -0.94 -7.00 9.43
C LEU A 62 -0.52 -7.96 8.30
N HIS A 63 -1.50 -8.33 7.46
CA HIS A 63 -1.24 -9.06 6.22
C HIS A 63 -0.86 -8.11 5.09
N ILE A 64 0.12 -8.51 4.28
CA ILE A 64 0.64 -7.73 3.15
C ILE A 64 0.19 -8.41 1.84
N SER A 65 -0.06 -7.60 0.82
CA SER A 65 -0.22 -8.06 -0.55
C SER A 65 0.52 -7.12 -1.48
N ASP A 66 1.43 -7.66 -2.30
CA ASP A 66 2.18 -6.89 -3.29
C ASP A 66 1.38 -6.72 -4.60
N ARG A 67 1.59 -5.60 -5.28
CA ARG A 67 1.04 -5.34 -6.63
C ARG A 67 2.10 -4.64 -7.49
N SER A 68 2.87 -5.43 -8.23
CA SER A 68 3.92 -4.94 -9.13
C SER A 68 3.51 -4.84 -10.61
N SER A 69 2.43 -5.51 -11.05
CA SER A 69 1.93 -5.41 -12.43
C SER A 69 0.39 -5.38 -12.52
N ARG A 70 -0.16 -4.64 -13.48
CA ARG A 70 -1.60 -4.59 -13.83
C ARG A 70 -2.12 -5.90 -14.46
N HIS A 71 -1.36 -7.01 -14.40
CA HIS A 71 -1.64 -8.29 -15.07
C HIS A 71 -1.78 -9.49 -14.13
N SER A 72 -1.44 -9.37 -12.84
CA SER A 72 -1.52 -10.49 -11.91
C SER A 72 -2.96 -10.68 -11.42
N TRP A 73 -3.71 -11.53 -12.11
CA TRP A 73 -4.85 -12.27 -11.56
C TRP A 73 -4.42 -13.74 -11.50
N ALA A 74 -4.19 -14.25 -10.30
CA ALA A 74 -4.24 -15.70 -10.10
C ALA A 74 -5.69 -16.13 -10.43
N ALA A 75 -5.82 -16.99 -11.43
CA ALA A 75 -7.06 -17.63 -11.83
C ALA A 75 -7.61 -18.54 -10.73
#